data_AF-A0A1U9N9M4-F1
#
_entry.id   AF-A0A1U9N9M4-F1
#
_cell.length_a   1.000
_cell.length_b   1.000
_cell.length_c   1.000
_cell.angle_alpha   90.00
_cell.angle_beta   90.00
_cell.angle_gamma   90.00
#
_symmetry.space_group_name_H-M   'P 1'
#
loop_
_entity.id
_entity.type
_entity.pdbx_description
1 polymer ?
#
loop_
_entity_poly.entity_id
_entity_poly.type
_entity_poly.pdbx_seq_one_letter_code
_entity_poly.pdbx_strand_id
1 'polypeptide(L)'
;MHTFFNLKIKETNDRMRLVLKSHVDPFLKAQGWMGRNSTYKRIINGQHQILEVQFNKWGGSFAVNLSIVEPIENFYAARSGKLKCIRSQRLGSRNKRISKKQNMDHWFKFMLGVLIYIPAYKLAASELLKIYNTQAELTFNDMQESANAGVACIHLEKI
;
A
#
# COMPACT_ATOMS: atom_id res chain seq x y z
N MET A 1 -2.86 -17.26 28.59
CA MET A 1 -2.65 -17.89 27.27
C MET A 1 -2.80 -16.90 26.10
N HIS A 2 -2.39 -15.63 26.26
CA HIS A 2 -2.50 -14.59 25.20
C HIS A 2 -1.15 -14.16 24.60
N THR A 3 -0.04 -14.39 25.29
CA THR A 3 1.31 -13.98 24.89
C THR A 3 1.88 -14.81 23.74
N PHE A 4 1.63 -16.12 23.70
CA PHE A 4 2.13 -17.00 22.63
C PHE A 4 1.51 -16.72 21.25
N PHE A 5 0.23 -16.31 21.19
CA PHE A 5 -0.43 -15.98 19.93
C PHE A 5 0.07 -14.64 19.35
N ASN A 6 0.30 -13.63 20.19
CA ASN A 6 0.83 -12.33 19.75
C ASN A 6 2.28 -12.42 19.21
N LEU A 7 3.10 -13.32 19.78
CA LEU A 7 4.46 -13.58 19.27
C LEU A 7 4.43 -14.15 17.84
N LYS A 8 3.57 -15.14 17.56
CA LYS A 8 3.39 -15.68 16.20
C LYS A 8 2.89 -14.63 15.20
N ILE A 9 2.04 -13.71 15.64
CA ILE A 9 1.50 -12.64 14.78
C ILE A 9 2.59 -11.68 14.31
N LYS A 10 3.40 -11.15 15.24
CA LYS A 10 4.49 -10.22 14.90
C LYS A 10 5.49 -10.88 13.94
N GLU A 11 5.82 -12.14 14.20
CA GLU A 11 6.69 -12.95 13.32
C GLU A 11 6.15 -13.06 11.89
N THR A 12 4.83 -13.17 11.70
CA THR A 12 4.27 -13.26 10.34
C THR A 12 4.42 -11.95 9.56
N ASN A 13 4.24 -10.80 10.20
CA ASN A 13 4.46 -9.49 9.59
C ASN A 13 5.95 -9.29 9.26
N ASP A 14 6.85 -9.65 10.18
CA ASP A 14 8.29 -9.54 9.97
C ASP A 14 8.76 -10.41 8.80
N ARG A 15 8.26 -11.65 8.70
CA ARG A 15 8.51 -12.52 7.53
C ARG A 15 7.98 -11.91 6.24
N MET A 16 6.77 -11.37 6.24
CA MET A 16 6.23 -10.72 5.05
C MET A 16 7.06 -9.49 4.64
N ARG A 17 7.55 -8.68 5.60
CA ARG A 17 8.45 -7.55 5.32
C ARG A 17 9.74 -7.99 4.63
N LEU A 18 10.33 -9.12 5.04
CA LEU A 18 11.52 -9.67 4.39
C LEU A 18 11.22 -10.10 2.94
N VAL A 19 10.03 -10.65 2.69
CA VAL A 19 9.61 -11.01 1.32
C VAL A 19 9.39 -9.76 0.47
N LEU A 20 8.71 -8.73 0.98
CA LEU A 20 8.56 -7.46 0.27
C LEU A 20 9.91 -6.83 -0.04
N LYS A 21 10.83 -6.80 0.94
CA LYS A 21 12.19 -6.26 0.75
C LYS A 21 12.97 -6.97 -0.36
N SER A 22 12.78 -8.28 -0.52
CA SER A 22 13.52 -9.08 -1.50
C SER A 22 12.90 -9.08 -2.90
N HIS A 23 11.57 -8.93 -3.01
CA HIS A 23 10.86 -9.08 -4.29
C HIS A 23 10.24 -7.77 -4.80
N VAL A 24 9.74 -6.93 -3.89
CA VAL A 24 8.96 -5.73 -4.21
C VAL A 24 9.84 -4.48 -4.21
N ASP A 25 10.75 -4.34 -3.25
CA ASP A 25 11.66 -3.18 -3.22
C ASP A 25 12.49 -3.03 -4.51
N PRO A 26 13.12 -4.08 -5.07
CA PRO A 26 13.89 -3.94 -6.30
C PRO A 26 13.01 -3.51 -7.47
N PHE A 27 11.80 -4.07 -7.55
CA PHE A 27 10.82 -3.71 -8.55
C PHE A 27 10.40 -2.23 -8.44
N LEU A 28 10.03 -1.76 -7.25
CA LEU A 28 9.64 -0.36 -7.05
C LEU A 28 10.80 0.60 -7.36
N LYS A 29 12.03 0.26 -6.96
CA LYS A 29 13.21 1.07 -7.28
C LYS A 29 13.45 1.19 -8.79
N ALA A 30 13.25 0.10 -9.54
CA ALA A 30 13.31 0.13 -10.99
C ALA A 30 12.25 1.04 -11.63
N GLN A 31 11.15 1.31 -10.92
CA GLN A 31 10.07 2.23 -11.30
C GLN A 31 10.27 3.66 -10.76
N GLY A 32 11.48 4.00 -10.30
CA GLY A 32 11.83 5.34 -9.82
C GLY A 32 11.40 5.63 -8.38
N TRP A 33 10.94 4.64 -7.62
CA TRP A 33 10.61 4.82 -6.21
C TRP A 33 11.85 4.86 -5.32
N MET A 34 11.91 5.86 -4.44
CA MET A 34 12.90 5.99 -3.37
C MET A 34 12.26 5.68 -2.02
N GLY A 35 12.88 4.83 -1.22
CA GLY A 35 12.36 4.44 0.09
C GLY A 35 12.65 2.98 0.43
N ARG A 36 12.06 2.49 1.52
CA ARG A 36 12.20 1.12 2.00
C ARG A 36 11.08 0.70 2.94
N ASN A 37 10.87 -0.61 3.03
CA ASN A 37 10.00 -1.34 3.97
C ASN A 37 8.50 -1.04 3.87
N SER A 38 8.10 0.20 4.10
CA SER A 38 6.70 0.59 4.29
C SER A 38 6.32 1.92 3.68
N THR A 39 7.29 2.71 3.22
CA THR A 39 7.03 4.02 2.61
C THR A 39 8.02 4.24 1.48
N TYR A 40 7.48 4.55 0.32
CA TYR A 40 8.21 4.90 -0.88
C TYR A 40 7.68 6.21 -1.43
N LYS A 41 8.57 6.96 -2.05
CA LYS A 41 8.31 8.27 -2.63
C LYS A 41 8.86 8.34 -4.03
N ARG A 42 8.19 9.03 -4.93
CA ARG A 42 8.75 9.41 -6.22
C ARG A 42 8.15 10.73 -6.67
N ILE A 43 8.87 11.39 -7.57
CA ILE A 43 8.36 12.51 -8.34
C ILE A 43 8.28 12.05 -9.78
N ILE A 44 7.08 12.13 -10.38
CA ILE A 44 6.84 11.75 -11.77
C ILE A 44 5.80 12.69 -12.36
N ASN A 45 6.05 13.22 -13.56
CA ASN A 45 5.16 14.18 -14.23
C ASN A 45 4.74 15.37 -13.34
N GLY A 46 5.67 15.88 -12.52
CA GLY A 46 5.41 16.96 -11.56
C GLY A 46 4.60 16.56 -10.32
N GLN A 47 4.17 15.31 -10.21
CA GLN A 47 3.41 14.81 -9.07
C GLN A 47 4.32 14.27 -7.97
N HIS A 48 4.05 14.68 -6.74
CA HIS A 48 4.70 14.14 -5.54
C HIS A 48 3.88 12.94 -5.05
N GLN A 49 4.38 11.73 -5.33
CA GLN A 49 3.64 10.49 -5.08
C GLN A 49 4.24 9.71 -3.90
N ILE A 50 3.37 9.13 -3.09
CA ILE A 50 3.74 8.24 -1.98
C ILE A 50 3.06 6.89 -2.16
N LEU A 51 3.80 5.81 -1.89
CA LEU A 51 3.27 4.46 -1.75
C LEU A 51 3.56 3.98 -0.33
N GLU A 52 2.53 3.59 0.41
CA GLU A 52 2.67 3.11 1.79
C GLU A 52 2.13 1.70 1.95
N VAL A 53 2.90 0.84 2.61
CA VAL A 53 2.49 -0.52 2.98
C VAL A 53 2.03 -0.51 4.42
N GLN A 54 0.73 -0.74 4.62
CA GLN A 54 0.09 -0.78 5.93
C GLN A 54 -0.20 -2.23 6.33
N PHE A 55 0.54 -2.75 7.31
CA PHE A 55 0.30 -4.09 7.84
C PHE A 55 -0.90 -4.11 8.80
N ASN A 56 -1.66 -5.19 8.78
CA ASN A 56 -2.68 -5.44 9.78
C ASN A 56 -2.01 -5.64 11.16
N LYS A 57 -2.55 -4.98 12.19
CA LYS A 57 -2.06 -5.12 13.58
C LYS A 57 -2.10 -6.56 14.09
N TRP A 58 -3.04 -7.36 13.57
CA TRP A 58 -3.20 -8.79 13.89
C TRP A 58 -2.43 -9.71 12.96
N GLY A 59 -1.65 -9.17 12.02
CA GLY A 59 -0.89 -9.95 11.05
C GLY A 59 -1.73 -10.58 9.94
N GLY A 60 -1.08 -11.39 9.12
CA GLY A 60 -1.72 -12.17 8.06
C GLY A 60 -2.17 -11.39 6.82
N SER A 61 -2.16 -10.07 6.85
CA SER A 61 -2.50 -9.23 5.69
C SER A 61 -1.84 -7.86 5.73
N PHE A 62 -1.71 -7.24 4.56
CA PHE A 62 -1.31 -5.84 4.41
C PHE A 62 -2.13 -5.15 3.32
N ALA A 63 -2.18 -3.83 3.36
CA ALA A 63 -2.73 -3.00 2.32
C ALA A 63 -1.65 -2.10 1.72
N VAL A 64 -1.87 -1.61 0.51
CA VAL A 64 -0.99 -0.63 -0.14
C VAL A 64 -1.79 0.60 -0.48
N ASN A 65 -1.40 1.73 0.09
CA ASN A 65 -2.02 3.03 -0.13
C ASN A 65 -1.16 3.83 -1.12
N LEU A 66 -1.80 4.41 -2.13
CA LEU A 66 -1.20 5.33 -3.08
C LEU A 66 -1.69 6.72 -2.75
N SER A 67 -0.80 7.70 -2.68
CA SER A 67 -1.17 9.07 -2.33
C SER A 67 -0.47 10.08 -3.23
N ILE A 68 -1.17 11.17 -3.56
CA ILE A 68 -0.61 12.39 -4.12
C ILE A 68 -0.56 13.42 -2.99
N VAL A 69 0.57 14.06 -2.81
CA VAL A 69 0.77 15.10 -1.79
C VAL A 69 1.13 16.43 -2.41
N GLU A 70 1.02 17.49 -1.63
CA GLU A 70 1.44 18.83 -2.06
C GLU A 70 2.94 18.86 -2.39
N PRO A 71 3.33 19.58 -3.47
CA PRO A 71 4.72 19.80 -3.80
C PRO A 71 5.47 20.48 -2.64
N ILE A 72 6.66 19.97 -2.33
CA ILE A 72 7.55 20.51 -1.29
C ILE A 72 9.01 20.32 -1.73
N GLU A 73 9.82 21.35 -1.53
CA GLU A 73 11.23 21.41 -1.94
C GLU A 73 12.05 20.21 -1.42
N ASN A 74 11.83 19.80 -0.17
CA ASN A 74 12.56 18.70 0.49
C ASN A 74 11.76 17.39 0.56
N PHE A 75 10.99 17.06 -0.49
CA PHE A 75 10.05 15.94 -0.52
C PHE A 75 10.63 14.60 -0.05
N TYR A 76 11.80 14.21 -0.55
CA TYR A 76 12.41 12.92 -0.20
C TYR A 76 12.84 12.87 1.27
N ALA A 77 13.34 13.98 1.82
CA ALA A 77 13.79 14.09 3.22
C ALA A 77 12.64 14.31 4.23
N ALA A 78 11.50 14.86 3.78
CA ALA A 78 10.36 15.15 4.64
C ALA A 78 9.81 13.87 5.31
N ARG A 79 9.38 13.93 6.58
CA ARG A 79 8.67 12.80 7.19
C ARG A 79 7.27 12.69 6.59
N SER A 80 6.76 11.48 6.35
CA SER A 80 5.43 11.29 5.72
C SER A 80 4.31 12.05 6.43
N GLY A 81 4.32 12.12 7.77
CA GLY A 81 3.32 12.86 8.54
C GLY A 81 3.35 14.38 8.38
N LYS A 82 4.37 14.95 7.72
CA LYS A 82 4.46 16.38 7.39
C LYS A 82 4.00 16.69 5.97
N LEU A 83 3.67 15.68 5.17
CA LEU A 83 3.24 15.85 3.79
C LEU A 83 1.72 16.00 3.77
N LYS A 84 1.25 17.15 3.27
CA LYS A 84 -0.19 17.39 3.13
C LYS A 84 -0.72 16.54 1.98
N CYS A 85 -1.55 15.56 2.32
CA CYS A 85 -2.16 14.65 1.35
C CYS A 85 -3.26 15.38 0.58
N ILE A 86 -3.13 15.42 -0.75
CA ILE A 86 -4.17 15.93 -1.65
C ILE A 86 -5.23 14.85 -1.85
N ARG A 87 -4.77 13.62 -2.19
CA ARG A 87 -5.62 12.45 -2.43
C ARG A 87 -4.90 11.18 -1.99
N SER A 88 -5.65 10.20 -1.51
CA SER A 88 -5.15 8.86 -1.24
C SER A 88 -6.17 7.81 -1.67
N GLN A 89 -5.69 6.72 -2.24
CA GLN A 89 -6.49 5.58 -2.64
C GLN A 89 -5.73 4.28 -2.45
N ARG A 90 -6.44 3.25 -1.97
CA ARG A 90 -5.89 1.92 -1.81
C ARG A 90 -5.73 1.22 -3.16
N LEU A 91 -4.57 0.60 -3.37
CA LEU A 91 -4.28 -0.20 -4.56
C LEU A 91 -5.17 -1.44 -4.60
N GLY A 92 -5.74 -1.76 -5.76
CA GLY A 92 -6.67 -2.87 -5.93
C GLY A 92 -8.15 -2.46 -5.90
N SER A 93 -8.47 -1.24 -5.48
CA SER A 93 -9.85 -0.74 -5.41
C SER A 93 -10.53 -0.56 -6.77
N ARG A 94 -9.78 -0.53 -7.89
CA ARG A 94 -10.36 -0.47 -9.25
C ARG A 94 -10.95 -1.81 -9.72
N ASN A 95 -10.64 -2.92 -9.05
CA ASN A 95 -11.09 -4.22 -9.49
C ASN A 95 -12.60 -4.39 -9.25
N LYS A 96 -13.40 -4.48 -10.32
CA LYS A 96 -14.87 -4.61 -10.24
C LYS A 96 -15.36 -5.82 -9.41
N ARG A 97 -14.57 -6.90 -9.29
CA ARG A 97 -14.92 -8.03 -8.40
C ARG A 97 -14.73 -7.69 -6.93
N ILE A 98 -13.80 -6.79 -6.62
CA ILE A 98 -13.55 -6.24 -5.29
C ILE A 98 -14.58 -5.13 -5.00
N SER A 99 -14.84 -4.25 -5.96
CA SER A 99 -15.79 -3.13 -5.81
C SER A 99 -17.25 -3.56 -5.70
N LYS A 100 -17.64 -4.72 -6.25
CA LYS A 100 -18.99 -5.29 -6.08
C LYS A 100 -19.31 -5.69 -4.64
N LYS A 101 -18.28 -5.88 -3.79
CA LYS A 101 -18.44 -5.88 -2.33
C LYS A 101 -18.24 -4.43 -1.88
N GLN A 102 -19.33 -3.67 -1.86
CA GLN A 102 -19.37 -2.25 -1.48
C GLN A 102 -18.30 -1.90 -0.43
N ASN A 103 -17.42 -0.95 -0.76
CA ASN A 103 -16.44 -0.35 0.16
C ASN A 103 -15.42 -1.30 0.82
N MET A 104 -15.12 -2.46 0.24
CA MET A 104 -14.05 -3.31 0.77
C MET A 104 -12.68 -2.87 0.26
N ASP A 105 -11.90 -2.29 1.16
CA ASP A 105 -10.46 -2.09 1.02
C ASP A 105 -9.75 -3.39 0.60
N HIS A 106 -8.90 -3.33 -0.43
CA HIS A 106 -8.15 -4.51 -0.84
C HIS A 106 -6.99 -4.78 0.13
N TRP A 107 -7.01 -5.98 0.73
CA TRP A 107 -5.98 -6.50 1.61
C TRP A 107 -5.31 -7.70 0.96
N PHE A 108 -4.00 -7.63 0.79
CA PHE A 108 -3.13 -8.72 0.36
C PHE A 108 -2.97 -9.71 1.51
N LYS A 109 -3.60 -10.87 1.40
CA LYS A 109 -3.55 -11.90 2.45
C LYS A 109 -2.35 -12.81 2.24
N PHE A 110 -1.54 -12.98 3.28
CA PHE A 110 -0.37 -13.88 3.28
C PHE A 110 -0.43 -14.95 4.37
N MET A 111 -1.51 -14.99 5.15
CA MET A 111 -1.87 -16.13 5.99
C MET A 111 -3.28 -16.59 5.57
N LEU A 112 -3.38 -17.82 5.05
CA LEU A 112 -4.62 -18.39 4.51
C LEU A 112 -5.18 -19.46 5.45
N GLY A 113 -6.50 -19.61 5.50
CA GLY A 113 -7.17 -20.59 6.37
C GLY A 113 -7.78 -19.96 7.63
N VAL A 114 -8.71 -20.69 8.27
CA VAL A 114 -9.46 -20.24 9.46
C VAL A 114 -9.02 -20.98 10.73
N LEU A 115 -8.73 -22.28 10.61
CA LEU A 115 -8.30 -23.14 11.72
C LEU A 115 -6.81 -23.51 11.64
N ILE A 116 -6.28 -23.72 10.43
CA ILE A 116 -4.87 -23.99 10.15
C ILE A 116 -4.38 -22.91 9.20
N TYR A 117 -3.42 -22.11 9.63
CA TYR A 117 -2.88 -21.03 8.82
C TYR A 117 -1.76 -21.54 7.91
N ILE A 118 -1.91 -21.32 6.60
CA ILE A 118 -0.91 -21.62 5.58
C ILE A 118 -0.23 -20.31 5.15
N PRO A 119 1.08 -20.14 5.38
CA PRO A 119 1.81 -18.96 4.93
C PRO A 119 1.90 -18.88 3.40
N ALA A 120 1.53 -17.74 2.83
CA ALA A 120 1.46 -17.48 1.39
C ALA A 120 2.21 -16.20 0.98
N TYR A 121 3.35 -15.92 1.62
CA TYR A 121 4.07 -14.64 1.46
C TYR A 121 4.45 -14.32 0.01
N LYS A 122 5.02 -15.27 -0.74
CA LYS A 122 5.41 -15.07 -2.15
C LYS A 122 4.20 -14.82 -3.05
N LEU A 123 3.08 -15.46 -2.76
CA LEU A 123 1.83 -15.28 -3.50
C LEU A 123 1.29 -13.87 -3.28
N ALA A 124 1.27 -13.37 -2.04
CA ALA A 124 0.86 -12.01 -1.74
C ALA A 124 1.76 -10.96 -2.39
N ALA A 125 3.09 -11.18 -2.42
CA ALA A 125 4.02 -10.30 -3.13
C ALA A 125 3.78 -10.32 -4.66
N SER A 126 3.54 -11.49 -5.25
CA SER A 126 3.26 -11.63 -6.68
C SER A 126 1.93 -10.98 -7.07
N GLU A 127 0.91 -11.14 -6.23
CA GLU A 127 -0.39 -10.47 -6.39
C GLU A 127 -0.24 -8.95 -6.34
N LEU A 128 0.54 -8.44 -5.37
CA LEU A 128 0.86 -7.01 -5.28
C LEU A 128 1.47 -6.48 -6.58
N LEU A 129 2.52 -7.13 -7.09
CA LEU A 129 3.19 -6.70 -8.33
C LEU A 129 2.25 -6.76 -9.53
N LYS A 130 1.42 -7.80 -9.62
CA LYS A 130 0.41 -7.92 -10.67
C LYS A 130 -0.59 -6.77 -10.62
N ILE A 131 -1.17 -6.51 -9.45
CA ILE A 131 -2.16 -5.43 -9.29
C ILE A 131 -1.50 -4.08 -9.52
N TYR A 132 -0.29 -3.85 -9.00
CA TYR A 132 0.48 -2.62 -9.22
C TYR A 132 0.63 -2.31 -10.70
N ASN A 133 1.15 -3.26 -11.50
CA ASN A 133 1.36 -3.07 -12.94
C ASN A 133 0.09 -2.73 -13.69
N THR A 134 -1.05 -3.24 -13.25
CA THR A 134 -2.34 -3.02 -13.92
C THR A 134 -3.08 -1.76 -13.46
N GLN A 135 -2.82 -1.26 -12.25
CA GLN A 135 -3.70 -0.26 -11.62
C GLN A 135 -3.00 0.97 -11.06
N ALA A 136 -1.70 0.92 -10.73
CA ALA A 136 -1.05 1.99 -9.97
C ALA A 136 -1.11 3.34 -10.72
N GLU A 137 -0.64 3.38 -11.98
CA GLU A 137 -0.63 4.61 -12.77
C GLU A 137 -2.05 5.11 -13.07
N LEU A 138 -2.99 4.22 -13.39
CA LEU A 138 -4.40 4.60 -13.57
C LEU A 138 -4.97 5.22 -12.29
N THR A 139 -4.60 4.70 -11.13
CA THR A 139 -5.05 5.24 -9.84
C THR A 139 -4.45 6.63 -9.58
N PHE A 140 -3.18 6.86 -9.91
CA PHE A 140 -2.58 8.19 -9.81
C PHE A 140 -3.21 9.19 -10.77
N ASN A 141 -3.48 8.79 -12.01
CA ASN A 141 -4.13 9.66 -13.00
C ASN A 141 -5.53 10.08 -12.56
N ASP A 142 -6.37 9.13 -12.16
CA ASP A 142 -7.72 9.41 -11.66
C ASP A 142 -7.70 10.32 -10.42
N MET A 143 -6.74 10.12 -9.50
CA MET A 143 -6.56 10.99 -8.34
C MET A 143 -6.18 12.42 -8.75
N GLN A 144 -5.30 12.57 -9.73
CA GLN A 144 -4.88 13.88 -10.25
C GLN A 144 -6.03 14.59 -10.96
N GLU A 145 -6.74 13.91 -11.85
CA GLU A 145 -7.91 14.46 -12.55
C GLU A 145 -8.95 14.96 -11.56
N SER A 146 -9.24 14.14 -10.55
CA SER A 146 -10.20 14.51 -9.53
C SER A 146 -9.72 15.69 -8.66
N ALA A 147 -8.42 15.77 -8.36
CA ALA A 147 -7.83 16.89 -7.65
C ALA A 147 -7.93 18.19 -8.47
N ASN A 148 -7.66 18.12 -9.78
CA ASN A 148 -7.79 19.25 -10.70
C ASN A 148 -9.24 19.71 -10.85
N ALA A 149 -10.20 18.79 -10.78
CA ALA A 149 -11.63 19.09 -10.79
C ALA A 149 -12.16 19.67 -9.46
N GLY A 150 -11.32 19.85 -8.44
CA GLY A 150 -11.72 20.42 -7.15
C GLY A 150 -12.62 19.51 -6.32
N VAL A 151 -12.73 18.22 -6.66
CA VAL A 151 -13.51 17.27 -5.86
C VAL A 151 -12.79 17.09 -4.50
N ALA A 152 -13.50 17.14 -3.38
CA ALA A 152 -12.89 16.92 -2.06
C ALA A 152 -12.67 15.42 -1.81
N CYS A 153 -11.57 15.05 -1.16
CA CYS A 153 -11.27 13.66 -0.83
C CYS A 153 -12.17 13.18 0.32
N ILE A 154 -12.82 12.03 0.17
CA ILE A 154 -13.40 11.29 1.30
C ILE A 154 -12.22 10.64 2.03
N HIS A 155 -11.82 11.20 3.18
CA HIS A 155 -10.84 10.56 4.05
C HIS A 155 -11.45 9.25 4.56
N LEU A 156 -10.88 8.10 4.18
CA LEU A 156 -11.08 6.88 4.95
C LEU A 156 -10.27 7.04 6.23
N GLU A 157 -10.97 7.31 7.33
CA GLU A 157 -10.41 7.60 8.64
C GLU A 157 -9.32 6.59 9.04
N LYS A 158 -8.26 7.10 9.68
CA LYS A 158 -7.31 6.28 10.44
C LYS A 158 -8.06 5.71 11.64
N ILE A 159 -8.37 4.42 11.61
CA ILE A 159 -8.76 3.62 12.79
C ILE A 159 -7.50 3.21 13.56
#